data_AF-A0A1D5ABM9-F1
#
_entry.id   AF-A0A1D5ABM9-F1
#
_cell.length_a   1.000
_cell.length_b   1.000
_cell.length_c   1.000
_cell.angle_alpha   90.00
_cell.angle_beta   90.00
_cell.angle_gamma   90.00
#
_symmetry.space_group_name_H-M   'P 1'
#
loop_
_entity.id
_entity.type
_entity.pdbx_description
1 polymer ?
#
loop_
_entity_poly.entity_id
_entity_poly.type
_entity_poly.pdbx_seq_one_letter_code
_entity_poly.pdbx_strand_id
1 'polypeptide(L)' 'MLRQTKVPAVLLELGYISNPTDETMIKDQLHRQILEQAIVDGLKIYFSA' A
#
# COMPACT_ATOMS: atom_id res chain seq x y z
N MET A 1 5.20 6.53 13.89
CA MET A 1 3.91 6.74 13.19
C MET A 1 2.76 5.97 13.83
N LEU A 2 2.87 4.65 14.04
CA LEU A 2 1.73 3.85 14.53
C LEU A 2 1.49 3.88 16.05
N ARG A 3 2.50 4.20 16.87
CA ARG A 3 2.43 4.08 18.34
C ARG A 3 1.39 4.99 19.04
N GLN A 4 0.93 6.06 18.39
CA GLN A 4 0.03 7.06 18.99
C GLN A 4 -1.28 7.23 18.21
N THR A 5 -1.72 6.21 17.49
CA THR A 5 -3.01 6.26 16.77
C THR A 5 -4.14 5.79 17.67
N LYS A 6 -5.27 6.50 17.65
CA LYS A 6 -6.49 6.14 18.39
C LYS A 6 -7.40 5.17 17.62
N VAL A 7 -7.02 4.84 16.39
CA VAL A 7 -7.74 3.96 15.45
C VAL A 7 -6.77 2.89 14.94
N PRO A 8 -7.27 1.75 14.43
CA PRO A 8 -6.43 0.76 13.76
C PRO A 8 -5.60 1.42 12.67
N ALA A 9 -4.29 1.18 12.69
CA ALA A 9 -3.36 1.80 11.75
C ALA A 9 -2.30 0.79 11.32
N VAL A 10 -1.96 0.83 10.02
CA VAL A 10 -0.90 0.03 9.42
C VAL A 10 0.02 0.96 8.63
N LEU A 11 1.31 0.61 8.58
CA LEU A 11 2.28 1.23 7.68
C LEU A 11 2.57 0.21 6.59
N LEU A 12 2.32 0.59 5.34
CA LEU A 12 2.52 -0.26 4.17
C LEU A 12 3.78 0.18 3.44
N GLU A 13 4.71 -0.76 3.27
CA GLU A 13 5.87 -0.61 2.40
C GLU A 13 5.51 -1.22 1.04
N LEU A 14 5.51 -0.39 -0.01
CA LEU A 14 5.08 -0.81 -1.36
C LEU A 14 6.24 -1.28 -2.25
N GLY A 15 7.48 -1.14 -1.77
CA GLY A 15 8.71 -1.53 -2.46
C GLY A 15 9.91 -0.76 -1.91
N TYR A 16 11.12 -1.13 -2.37
CA TYR A 16 12.35 -0.48 -1.93
C TYR A 16 12.90 0.44 -3.02
N ILE A 17 13.02 1.74 -2.75
CA ILE A 17 13.63 2.69 -3.71
C ILE A 17 15.09 2.31 -4.04
N SER A 18 15.80 1.67 -3.11
CA SER A 18 17.16 1.18 -3.35
C SER A 18 17.23 -0.04 -4.28
N ASN A 19 16.10 -0.69 -4.58
CA ASN A 19 16.01 -1.78 -5.54
C ASN A 19 15.61 -1.18 -6.90
N PRO A 20 16.46 -1.29 -7.95
CA PRO A 20 16.17 -0.69 -9.26
C PRO A 20 14.87 -1.17 -9.92
N THR A 21 14.49 -2.43 -9.68
CA THR A 21 13.22 -2.98 -10.19
C THR A 21 12.05 -2.31 -9.50
N ASP A 22 12.05 -2.27 -8.17
CA ASP A 22 10.99 -1.62 -7.39
C ASP A 22 10.92 -0.12 -7.69
N GLU A 23 12.05 0.57 -7.82
CA GLU A 23 12.10 1.99 -8.18
C GLU A 23 11.40 2.26 -9.52
N THR A 24 11.63 1.39 -10.51
CA THR A 24 10.97 1.46 -11.82
C THR A 24 9.48 1.20 -11.68
N MET A 25 9.09 0.17 -10.92
CA MET A 25 7.70 -0.22 -10.75
C MET A 25 6.89 0.82 -9.96
N ILE A 26 7.46 1.44 -8.93
CA ILE A 26 6.80 2.52 -8.16
C ILE A 26 6.50 3.73 -9.07
N LYS A 27 7.35 3.98 -10.06
CA LYS A 27 7.16 5.05 -11.06
C LYS A 27 6.18 4.67 -12.18
N ASP A 28 5.88 3.38 -12.37
CA ASP A 28 4.93 2.92 -13.36
C ASP A 28 3.47 3.20 -12.94
N GLN A 29 2.68 3.76 -13.85
CA GLN A 29 1.29 4.14 -13.55
C GLN A 29 0.37 2.94 -13.37
N LEU A 30 0.52 1.92 -14.22
CA LEU A 30 -0.33 0.73 -14.16
C LEU A 30 -0.07 -0.03 -12.85
N HIS A 31 1.20 -0.16 -12.46
CA HIS A 31 1.56 -0.79 -11.20
C HIS A 31 0.97 -0.07 -10.00
N ARG A 32 1.00 1.27 -9.96
CA ARG A 32 0.35 2.04 -8.89
C ARG A 32 -1.16 1.80 -8.84
N GLN A 33 -1.84 1.76 -10.00
CA GLN A 33 -3.28 1.47 -10.06
C GLN A 33 -3.62 0.08 -9.51
N ILE A 34 -2.79 -0.92 -9.80
CA ILE A 34 -2.95 -2.28 -9.26
C ILE A 34 -2.82 -2.27 -7.73
N LEU A 35 -1.81 -1.58 -7.19
CA LEU A 35 -1.60 -1.46 -5.74
C LEU A 35 -2.76 -0.71 -5.06
N GLU A 36 -3.22 0.40 -5.64
CA GLU A 36 -4.37 1.17 -5.16
C GLU A 36 -5.63 0.29 -5.07
N GLN A 37 -5.92 -0.47 -6.14
CA GLN A 37 -7.07 -1.36 -6.19
C GLN A 37 -6.97 -2.45 -5.11
N ALA A 38 -5.79 -3.07 -4.96
CA ALA A 38 -5.57 -4.09 -3.94
C ALA A 38 -5.76 -3.56 -2.51
N ILE A 39 -5.32 -2.33 -2.22
CA ILE A 39 -5.50 -1.68 -0.92
C ILE A 39 -7.00 -1.41 -0.67
N VAL A 40 -7.70 -0.85 -1.67
CA VAL A 40 -9.14 -0.56 -1.57
C VAL A 40 -9.94 -1.85 -1.33
N ASP A 41 -9.63 -2.92 -2.05
CA ASP A 41 -10.33 -4.19 -1.90
C ASP A 41 -10.03 -4.86 -0.55
N GLY A 42 -8.80 -4.77 -0.06
CA GLY A 42 -8.45 -5.20 1.29
C GLY A 42 -9.24 -4.45 2.39
N LEU A 43 -9.41 -3.14 2.23
CA LEU A 43 -10.24 -2.33 3.16
C LEU A 43 -11.72 -2.71 3.08
N LYS A 44 -12.28 -2.93 1.89
CA LYS A 44 -13.66 -3.40 1.74
C LYS A 44 -13.88 -4.71 2.47
N ILE A 45 -12.94 -5.66 2.33
CA ILE A 45 -13.00 -6.95 3.03
C ILE A 45 -13.00 -6.71 4.55
N TYR A 46 -12.06 -5.92 5.07
CA TYR A 46 -11.93 -5.61 6.50
C TYR A 46 -13.22 -5.02 7.11
N PHE A 47 -13.94 -4.17 6.38
CA PHE A 47 -15.18 -3.54 6.86
C PHE A 47 -16.46 -4.31 6.51
N SER A 48 -16.37 -5.37 5.71
CA SER A 48 -17.51 -6.22 5.34
C SER A 48 -17.77 -7.38 6.31
N ALA A 49 -16.80 -7.66 7.19
CA ALA A 49 -16.90 -8.64 8.28
C ALA A 49 -17.42 -7.99 9.56
#